data_AF-A0A7V4FYT1-F1
#
_entry.id   AF-A0A7V4FYT1-F1
#
_cell.length_a   1.000
_cell.length_b   1.000
_cell.length_c   1.000
_cell.angle_alpha   90.00
_cell.angle_beta   90.00
_cell.angle_gamma   90.00
#
_symmetry.space_group_name_H-M   'P 1'
#
loop_
_entity.id
_entity.type
_entity.pdbx_description
1 polymer ?
#
loop_
_entity_poly.entity_id
_entity_poly.type
_entity_poly.pdbx_seq_one_letter_code
_entity_poly.pdbx_strand_id
1 'polypeptide(L)'
;MRTKTESGTRAGFFSTMRIGTRVIVVLATIMVFIVSLGIYSSVNLKNLNDSDTILYEQNAKPLASMGQHRTTFLRAFINLLQAATTKDATERAAQLARAEERLQHAERAFAELRAAVQNPEVIKKVEESHAIYMAMKTSLAAIPEMIRSGIRKVPSSC
;
A
#
# COMPACT_ATOMS: atom_id res chain seq x y z
N MET A 1 -46.47 -29.26 -52.37
CA MET A 1 -46.01 -28.95 -50.99
C MET A 1 -45.43 -30.22 -50.37
N ARG A 2 -44.10 -30.30 -50.22
CA ARG A 2 -43.40 -31.25 -49.32
C ARG A 2 -41.92 -30.87 -49.30
N THR A 3 -41.51 -30.12 -48.29
CA THR A 3 -40.12 -29.81 -47.98
C THR A 3 -39.48 -31.05 -47.34
N LYS A 4 -38.49 -31.62 -48.02
CA LYS A 4 -37.69 -32.73 -47.50
C LYS A 4 -36.58 -32.13 -46.65
N THR A 5 -36.67 -32.31 -45.34
CA THR A 5 -35.63 -31.94 -44.37
C THR A 5 -34.44 -32.89 -44.52
N GLU A 6 -33.33 -32.38 -45.02
CA GLU A 6 -32.05 -33.09 -44.96
C GLU A 6 -31.50 -33.01 -43.54
N SER A 7 -31.71 -34.07 -42.76
CA SER A 7 -30.99 -34.30 -41.52
C SER A 7 -29.55 -34.69 -41.86
N GLY A 8 -28.66 -33.70 -41.91
CA GLY A 8 -27.21 -33.89 -42.00
C GLY A 8 -26.66 -34.64 -40.79
N THR A 9 -26.83 -35.96 -40.78
CA THR A 9 -26.16 -36.84 -39.82
C THR A 9 -24.69 -36.84 -40.19
N ARG A 10 -23.90 -36.00 -39.52
CA ARG A 10 -22.44 -36.12 -39.53
C ARG A 10 -22.09 -37.48 -38.94
N ALA A 11 -21.96 -38.48 -39.80
CA ALA A 11 -21.40 -39.79 -39.46
C ALA A 11 -19.90 -39.61 -39.17
N GLY A 12 -19.61 -39.00 -38.01
CA GLY A 12 -18.27 -38.90 -37.47
C GLY A 12 -17.86 -40.23 -36.84
N PHE A 13 -16.54 -40.36 -36.66
CA PHE A 13 -15.76 -41.46 -36.06
C PHE A 13 -16.40 -42.27 -34.90
N PHE A 14 -17.42 -41.72 -34.25
CA PHE A 14 -18.20 -42.33 -33.17
C PHE A 14 -19.24 -43.36 -33.63
N SER A 15 -19.72 -43.34 -34.88
CA SER A 15 -20.81 -44.23 -35.33
C SER A 15 -20.41 -45.70 -35.43
N THR A 16 -19.11 -45.99 -35.55
CA THR A 16 -18.56 -47.34 -35.73
C THR A 16 -18.23 -48.04 -34.40
N MET A 17 -18.24 -47.32 -33.27
CA MET A 17 -17.87 -47.87 -31.95
C MET A 17 -19.06 -48.49 -31.21
N ARG A 18 -18.82 -49.56 -30.43
CA ARG A 18 -19.80 -50.17 -29.52
C ARG A 18 -20.26 -49.15 -28.47
N ILE A 19 -21.53 -49.22 -28.07
CA ILE A 19 -22.15 -48.28 -27.12
C ILE A 19 -21.36 -48.13 -25.81
N GLY A 20 -20.84 -49.23 -25.25
CA GLY A 20 -20.00 -49.19 -24.05
C GLY A 20 -18.72 -48.36 -24.22
N THR A 21 -18.07 -48.45 -25.38
CA THR A 21 -16.86 -47.66 -25.69
C THR A 21 -17.18 -46.17 -25.80
N ARG A 22 -18.34 -45.80 -26.37
CA ARG A 22 -18.76 -44.39 -26.46
C ARG A 22 -18.96 -43.76 -25.09
N VAL A 23 -19.59 -44.49 -24.17
CA VAL A 23 -19.81 -44.02 -22.78
C VAL A 23 -18.47 -43.78 -22.07
N ILE A 24 -17.52 -44.71 -22.21
CA ILE A 24 -16.19 -44.59 -21.61
C ILE A 24 -15.43 -43.39 -22.19
N VAL A 25 -15.49 -43.16 -23.49
CA VAL A 25 -14.80 -42.02 -24.14
C VAL A 25 -15.37 -40.67 -23.66
N VAL A 26 -16.69 -40.55 -23.53
CA VAL A 26 -17.33 -39.33 -23.00
C VAL A 26 -16.93 -39.10 -21.55
N LEU A 27 -16.95 -40.16 -20.73
CA LEU A 27 -16.57 -40.05 -19.32
C LEU A 27 -15.10 -39.69 -19.14
N ALA A 28 -14.20 -40.30 -19.92
CA ALA A 28 -12.78 -39.95 -19.93
C ALA A 28 -12.55 -38.50 -20.35
N THR A 29 -13.31 -38.01 -21.33
CA THR A 29 -13.23 -36.64 -21.80
C THR A 29 -13.68 -35.65 -20.72
N ILE A 30 -14.79 -35.93 -20.04
CA ILE A 30 -15.26 -35.12 -18.89
C ILE A 30 -14.21 -35.12 -17.77
N MET A 31 -13.62 -36.27 -17.48
CA MET A 31 -12.58 -36.39 -16.45
C MET A 31 -11.36 -35.52 -16.77
N VAL A 32 -10.91 -35.49 -18.03
CA VAL A 32 -9.83 -34.60 -18.48
C VAL A 32 -10.22 -33.13 -18.27
N PHE A 33 -11.43 -32.73 -18.66
CA PHE A 33 -11.89 -31.35 -18.43
C PHE A 33 -11.93 -30.96 -16.95
N ILE A 34 -12.41 -31.86 -16.08
CA ILE A 34 -12.45 -31.61 -14.63
C ILE A 34 -11.03 -31.42 -14.08
N VAL A 35 -10.08 -32.29 -14.46
CA VAL A 35 -8.68 -32.19 -14.01
C VAL A 35 -8.04 -30.89 -14.52
N SER A 36 -8.23 -30.54 -15.79
CA SER A 36 -7.71 -29.31 -16.36
C SER A 36 -8.28 -28.06 -15.67
N LEU A 37 -9.59 -28.04 -15.40
CA LEU A 37 -10.23 -26.95 -14.66
C LEU A 37 -9.72 -26.85 -13.21
N GLY A 38 -9.50 -27.99 -12.55
CA GLY A 38 -8.95 -28.03 -11.20
C GLY A 38 -7.54 -27.42 -11.13
N ILE A 39 -6.67 -27.79 -12.07
CA ILE A 39 -5.31 -27.23 -12.16
C ILE A 39 -5.36 -25.73 -12.47
N TYR A 40 -6.13 -25.33 -13.49
CA TYR A 40 -6.29 -23.92 -13.87
C TYR A 40 -6.81 -23.07 -12.72
N SER A 41 -7.84 -23.54 -12.02
CA SER A 41 -8.41 -22.88 -10.85
C SER A 41 -7.38 -22.78 -9.72
N SER A 42 -6.67 -23.86 -9.39
CA SER A 42 -5.67 -23.84 -8.32
C SER A 42 -4.53 -22.86 -8.59
N VAL A 43 -4.04 -22.79 -9.83
CA VAL A 43 -2.96 -21.85 -10.20
C VAL A 43 -3.46 -20.41 -10.12
N ASN A 44 -4.66 -20.13 -10.62
CA ASN A 44 -5.23 -18.79 -10.58
C ASN A 44 -5.56 -18.34 -9.15
N LEU A 45 -6.08 -19.21 -8.29
CA LEU A 45 -6.31 -18.89 -6.89
C LEU A 45 -5.00 -18.54 -6.17
N LYS A 46 -3.93 -19.29 -6.44
CA LYS A 46 -2.61 -18.98 -5.87
C LYS A 46 -2.09 -17.63 -6.36
N ASN A 47 -2.14 -17.37 -7.67
CA ASN A 47 -1.72 -16.10 -8.24
C ASN A 47 -2.53 -14.92 -7.67
N LEU A 48 -3.84 -15.11 -7.44
CA LEU A 48 -4.71 -14.11 -6.84
C LEU A 48 -4.29 -13.83 -5.39
N ASN A 49 -4.07 -14.87 -4.59
CA ASN A 49 -3.62 -14.74 -3.21
C ASN A 49 -2.24 -14.05 -3.10
N ASP A 50 -1.32 -14.40 -3.99
CA ASP A 50 0.00 -13.75 -4.05
C ASP A 50 -0.15 -12.27 -4.46
N SER A 51 -1.04 -11.96 -5.40
CA SER A 51 -1.35 -10.59 -5.82
C SER A 51 -1.95 -9.76 -4.70
N ASP A 52 -2.88 -10.33 -3.92
CA ASP A 52 -3.48 -9.67 -2.75
C ASP A 52 -2.42 -9.38 -1.68
N THR A 53 -1.55 -10.35 -1.42
CA THR A 53 -0.43 -10.20 -0.47
C THR A 53 0.51 -9.07 -0.91
N ILE A 54 0.87 -9.04 -2.20
CA ILE A 54 1.70 -7.99 -2.79
C ILE A 54 1.00 -6.63 -2.68
N LEU A 55 -0.30 -6.55 -3.02
CA LEU A 55 -1.05 -5.30 -2.97
C LEU A 55 -1.10 -4.75 -1.54
N TYR A 56 -1.34 -5.61 -0.55
CA TYR A 56 -1.40 -5.22 0.84
C TYR A 56 -0.04 -4.81 1.40
N GLU A 57 0.98 -5.68 1.30
CA GLU A 57 2.28 -5.46 1.92
C GLU A 57 3.11 -4.40 1.19
N GLN A 58 3.06 -4.33 -0.15
CA GLN A 58 3.89 -3.40 -0.92
C GLN A 58 3.21 -2.07 -1.25
N ASN A 59 1.88 -1.97 -1.13
CA ASN A 59 1.17 -0.71 -1.43
C ASN A 59 0.38 -0.18 -0.24
N ALA A 60 -0.62 -0.92 0.24
CA ALA A 60 -1.56 -0.39 1.24
C ALA A 60 -0.88 -0.02 2.56
N LYS A 61 -0.03 -0.90 3.08
CA LYS A 61 0.70 -0.70 4.34
C LYS A 61 1.73 0.44 4.25
N PRO A 62 2.63 0.50 3.24
CA PRO A 62 3.47 1.66 3.00
C PRO A 62 2.68 2.97 2.86
N LEU A 63 1.56 2.97 2.12
CA LEU A 63 0.75 4.17 1.95
C LEU A 63 0.17 4.67 3.27
N ALA A 64 -0.28 3.75 4.13
CA ALA A 64 -0.74 4.07 5.47
C ALA A 64 0.39 4.68 6.33
N SER A 65 1.57 4.05 6.35
CA SER A 65 2.74 4.57 7.07
C SER A 65 3.19 5.95 6.56
N MET A 66 3.13 6.18 5.25
CA MET A 66 3.45 7.48 4.64
C MET A 66 2.43 8.56 5.05
N GLY A 67 1.14 8.22 5.04
CA GLY A 67 0.08 9.10 5.52
C GLY A 67 0.25 9.44 7.01
N GLN A 68 0.58 8.45 7.82
CA GLN A 68 0.84 8.62 9.26
C GLN A 68 2.07 9.49 9.51
N HIS A 69 3.19 9.25 8.81
CA HIS A 69 4.39 10.09 8.87
C HIS A 69 4.04 11.56 8.57
N ARG A 70 3.37 11.81 7.44
CA ARG A 70 3.01 13.18 7.02
C ARG A 70 2.08 13.86 8.02
N THR A 71 1.00 13.21 8.42
CA THR A 71 0.03 13.80 9.35
C THR A 71 0.63 14.07 10.72
N THR A 72 1.46 13.16 11.23
CA THR A 72 2.13 13.32 12.53
C THR A 72 3.12 14.49 12.49
N PHE A 73 3.87 14.62 11.40
CA PHE A 73 4.78 15.75 11.21
C PHE A 73 4.06 17.09 11.16
N LEU A 74 3.00 17.23 10.34
CA LEU A 74 2.22 18.47 10.29
C LEU A 74 1.63 18.82 11.67
N ARG A 75 1.18 17.81 12.41
CA ARG A 75 0.71 17.98 13.79
C ARG A 75 1.82 18.41 14.76
N ALA A 76 3.05 17.97 14.57
CA ALA A 76 4.19 18.48 15.33
C ALA A 76 4.45 19.96 15.03
N PHE A 77 4.42 20.33 13.75
CA PHE A 77 4.59 21.72 13.32
C PHE A 77 3.51 22.65 13.87
N ILE A 78 2.24 22.23 13.85
CA ILE A 78 1.14 22.99 14.47
C ILE A 78 1.39 23.19 15.96
N ASN A 79 1.91 22.18 16.67
CA ASN A 79 2.22 22.29 18.09
C ASN A 79 3.36 23.27 18.38
N LEU A 80 4.36 23.33 17.50
CA LEU A 80 5.42 24.35 17.60
C LEU A 80 4.86 25.75 17.38
N LEU A 81 3.96 25.94 16.41
CA LEU A 81 3.27 27.22 16.20
C LEU A 81 2.38 27.62 17.38
N GLN A 82 1.64 26.66 17.96
CA GLN A 82 0.85 26.89 19.16
C GLN A 82 1.76 27.30 20.32
N ALA A 83 2.86 26.58 20.56
CA ALA A 83 3.83 26.96 21.59
C ALA A 83 4.39 28.38 21.39
N ALA A 84 4.62 28.81 20.14
CA ALA A 84 5.12 30.14 19.82
C ALA A 84 4.11 31.27 20.12
N THR A 85 2.80 30.96 20.05
CA THR A 85 1.72 31.94 20.23
C THR A 85 1.08 31.88 21.62
N THR A 86 1.23 30.77 22.33
CA THR A 86 0.73 30.58 23.70
C THR A 86 1.51 31.46 24.69
N LYS A 87 0.78 32.28 25.45
CA LYS A 87 1.35 33.17 26.48
C LYS A 87 1.66 32.43 27.78
N ASP A 88 0.82 31.46 28.14
CA ASP A 88 0.99 30.65 29.35
C ASP A 88 2.20 29.73 29.23
N ALA A 89 3.09 29.79 30.24
CA ALA A 89 4.34 29.04 30.21
C ALA A 89 4.13 27.52 30.34
N THR A 90 3.12 27.10 31.08
CA THR A 90 2.82 25.67 31.31
C THR A 90 2.23 25.03 30.06
N GLU A 91 1.27 25.72 29.43
CA GLU A 91 0.65 25.28 28.19
C GLU A 91 1.66 25.29 27.05
N ARG A 92 2.52 26.31 26.96
CA ARG A 92 3.64 26.33 26.01
C ARG A 92 4.57 25.13 26.16
N ALA A 93 4.97 24.81 27.39
CA ALA A 93 5.82 23.65 27.65
C ALA A 93 5.13 22.33 27.25
N ALA A 94 3.83 22.19 27.51
CA ALA A 94 3.05 21.03 27.09
C ALA A 94 2.97 20.92 25.55
N GLN A 95 2.81 22.04 24.84
CA GLN A 95 2.78 22.03 23.38
C GLN A 95 4.14 21.65 22.78
N LEU A 96 5.25 22.11 23.37
CA LEU A 96 6.60 21.71 22.98
C LEU A 96 6.83 20.21 23.19
N ALA A 97 6.45 19.66 24.35
CA ALA A 97 6.59 18.23 24.63
C ALA A 97 5.81 17.37 23.63
N ARG A 98 4.56 17.76 23.32
CA ARG A 98 3.74 17.09 22.29
C ARG A 98 4.35 17.20 20.90
N ALA A 99 4.98 18.32 20.55
CA ALA A 99 5.66 18.47 19.27
C ALA A 99 6.84 17.49 19.15
N GLU A 100 7.65 17.38 20.21
CA GLU A 100 8.80 16.48 20.26
C GLU A 100 8.38 15.00 20.16
N GLU A 101 7.38 14.60 20.94
CA GLU A 101 6.79 13.26 20.87
C GLU A 101 6.32 12.94 19.45
N ARG A 102 5.61 13.87 18.81
CA ARG A 102 5.12 13.69 17.43
C ARG A 102 6.26 13.60 16.42
N LEU A 103 7.34 14.35 16.59
CA LEU A 103 8.52 14.21 15.72
C LEU A 103 9.12 12.81 15.84
N GLN A 104 9.23 12.26 17.05
CA GLN A 104 9.70 10.88 17.26
C GLN A 104 8.75 9.85 16.62
N HIS A 105 7.43 10.06 16.77
CA HIS A 105 6.44 9.19 16.12
C HIS A 105 6.50 9.25 14.59
N ALA A 106 6.76 10.43 14.01
CA ALA A 106 6.97 10.55 12.58
C ALA A 106 8.20 9.73 12.15
N GLU A 107 9.33 9.84 12.84
CA GLU A 107 10.53 9.07 12.52
C GLU A 107 10.31 7.55 12.58
N ARG A 108 9.55 7.07 13.58
CA ARG A 108 9.17 5.64 13.64
C ARG A 108 8.32 5.22 12.44
N ALA A 109 7.30 6.01 12.09
CA ALA A 109 6.46 5.74 10.92
C ALA A 109 7.25 5.77 9.61
N PHE A 110 8.29 6.60 9.53
CA PHE A 110 9.21 6.62 8.39
C PHE A 110 10.09 5.36 8.34
N ALA A 111 10.63 4.91 9.47
CA ALA A 111 11.42 3.69 9.53
C ALA A 111 10.58 2.46 9.11
N GLU A 112 9.32 2.39 9.55
CA GLU A 112 8.36 1.36 9.13
C GLU A 112 8.07 1.43 7.61
N LEU A 113 7.84 2.62 7.07
CA LEU A 113 7.67 2.84 5.64
C LEU A 113 8.89 2.33 4.86
N ARG A 114 10.11 2.71 5.28
CA ARG A 114 11.35 2.30 4.63
C ARG A 114 11.56 0.78 4.67
N ALA A 115 11.18 0.13 5.76
CA ALA A 115 11.27 -1.33 5.87
C ALA A 115 10.23 -2.07 5.00
N ALA A 116 9.06 -1.47 4.76
CA ALA A 116 7.98 -2.08 3.99
C ALA A 116 8.11 -1.88 2.48
N VAL A 117 8.70 -0.78 2.02
CA VAL A 117 8.86 -0.51 0.58
C VAL A 117 10.03 -1.29 0.01
N GLN A 118 9.76 -2.12 -1.00
CA GLN A 118 10.78 -2.89 -1.74
C GLN A 118 11.13 -2.28 -3.10
N ASN A 119 10.25 -1.45 -3.67
CA ASN A 119 10.46 -0.86 -4.99
C ASN A 119 11.53 0.26 -4.93
N PRO A 120 12.65 0.15 -5.65
CA PRO A 120 13.77 1.09 -5.57
C PRO A 120 13.39 2.52 -5.99
N GLU A 121 12.48 2.69 -6.95
CA GLU A 121 12.02 4.02 -7.35
C GLU A 121 11.18 4.69 -6.26
N VAL A 122 10.35 3.91 -5.57
CA VAL A 122 9.53 4.40 -4.46
C VAL A 122 10.43 4.75 -3.27
N ILE A 123 11.41 3.90 -2.95
CA ILE A 123 12.40 4.19 -1.90
C ILE A 123 13.09 5.52 -2.20
N LYS A 124 13.56 5.73 -3.43
CA LYS A 124 14.22 6.99 -3.81
C LYS A 124 13.33 8.21 -3.52
N LYS A 125 12.06 8.19 -3.92
CA LYS A 125 11.11 9.29 -3.66
C LYS A 125 10.83 9.49 -2.17
N VAL A 126 10.75 8.39 -1.42
CA VAL A 126 10.55 8.41 0.03
C VAL A 126 11.75 9.05 0.73
N GLU A 127 12.97 8.70 0.32
CA GLU A 127 14.21 9.29 0.83
C GLU A 127 14.34 10.78 0.48
N GLU A 128 14.00 11.17 -0.75
CA GLU A 128 13.95 12.59 -1.15
C GLU A 128 12.97 13.38 -0.29
N SER A 129 11.77 12.83 -0.06
CA SER A 129 10.79 13.44 0.85
C SER A 129 11.29 13.52 2.30
N HIS A 130 12.06 12.52 2.74
CA HIS A 130 12.62 12.50 4.09
C HIS A 130 13.76 13.50 4.25
N ALA A 131 14.58 13.70 3.23
CA ALA A 131 15.63 14.73 3.25
C ALA A 131 15.02 16.13 3.46
N ILE A 132 13.91 16.43 2.78
CA ILE A 132 13.16 17.69 2.98
C ILE A 132 12.62 17.77 4.42
N TYR A 133 12.07 16.67 4.94
CA TYR A 133 11.62 16.58 6.33
C TYR A 133 12.77 16.86 7.32
N MET A 134 13.94 16.26 7.12
CA MET A 134 15.09 16.44 8.01
C MET A 134 15.63 17.86 7.97
N ALA A 135 15.68 18.47 6.78
CA ALA A 135 16.03 19.89 6.66
C ALA A 135 15.05 20.78 7.44
N MET A 136 13.75 20.50 7.33
CA MET A 136 12.72 21.24 8.07
C MET A 136 12.77 20.94 9.58
N LYS A 137 12.97 19.69 10.01
CA LYS A 137 13.16 19.35 11.43
C LYS A 137 14.36 20.09 12.02
N THR A 138 15.46 20.19 11.27
CA THR A 138 16.67 20.88 11.69
C THR A 138 16.43 22.38 11.87
N SER A 139 15.69 23.04 10.95
CA SER A 139 15.31 24.44 11.13
C SER A 139 14.35 24.64 12.30
N LEU A 140 13.49 23.67 12.57
CA LEU A 140 12.57 23.66 13.71
C LEU A 140 13.26 23.41 15.06
N ALA A 141 14.43 22.75 15.08
CA ALA A 141 15.14 22.42 16.32
C ALA A 141 15.59 23.67 17.10
N ALA A 142 15.80 24.80 16.41
CA ALA A 142 16.13 26.07 17.06
C ALA A 142 14.91 26.77 17.70
N ILE A 143 13.69 26.41 17.29
CA ILE A 143 12.47 27.10 17.71
C ILE A 143 12.17 26.96 19.21
N PRO A 144 12.26 25.76 19.84
CA PRO A 144 12.05 25.61 21.27
C PRO A 144 12.97 26.52 22.11
N GLU A 145 14.23 26.68 21.73
CA GLU A 145 15.16 27.59 22.41
C GLU A 145 14.81 29.07 22.18
N MET A 146 14.44 29.45 20.96
CA MET A 146 13.96 30.81 20.66
C MET A 146 12.67 31.16 21.43
N ILE A 147 11.79 30.19 21.60
CA ILE A 147 10.55 30.33 22.37
C ILE A 147 10.85 30.44 23.88
N ARG A 148 11.77 29.61 24.40
CA ARG A 148 12.16 29.63 25.82
C ARG A 148 12.93 30.89 26.20
N SER A 149 13.77 31.42 25.31
CA SER A 149 14.53 32.66 25.52
C SER A 149 13.68 33.93 25.34
N GLY A 150 12.42 33.79 24.91
CA GLY A 150 11.46 34.89 24.78
C GLY A 150 11.83 35.86 23.66
N ILE A 151 11.66 35.44 22.39
CA ILE A 151 11.78 36.23 21.15
C ILE A 151 12.60 37.53 21.34
N ARG A 152 13.90 37.38 21.58
CA ARG A 152 14.86 38.47 21.51
C ARG A 152 16.01 37.97 20.65
N LYS A 153 16.10 38.51 19.43
CA LYS A 153 17.04 38.22 18.33
C LYS A 153 16.50 37.28 17.25
N VAL A 154 15.64 37.84 16.39
CA VAL A 154 15.83 37.64 14.95
C VAL A 154 16.95 38.62 14.56
N PRO A 155 18.16 38.17 14.15
CA PRO A 155 19.13 39.08 13.57
C PRO A 155 18.53 39.63 12.27
N SER A 156 18.23 40.92 12.27
CA SER A 156 17.86 41.70 11.10
C SER A 156 19.08 41.83 10.20
N SER A 157 19.32 40.84 9.37
CA SER A 157 20.28 40.93 8.28
C SER A 157 19.73 40.18 7.06
N CYS A 158 18.72 40.79 6.45
CA CYS A 158 18.46 40.84 5.01
C CYS A 158 17.86 42.22 4.71
#